data_AF-R5CPJ7-F1
#
_entry.id   AF-R5CPJ7-F1
#
_cell.length_a   1.000
_cell.length_b   1.000
_cell.length_c   1.000
_cell.angle_alpha   90.00
_cell.angle_beta   90.00
_cell.angle_gamma   90.00
#
_symmetry.space_group_name_H-M   'P 1'
#
loop_
_entity.id
_entity.type
_entity.pdbx_description
1 polymer ?
#
loop_
_entity_poly.entity_id
_entity_poly.type
_entity_poly.pdbx_seq_one_letter_code
_entity_poly.pdbx_strand_id
1 'polypeptide(L)'
;MKEEQLLKQKFGSQRPFKVPEGYFDSLEKSLMQNVVEPAVPNKRPAIKAFMRPLKWAACFAAVLLVSGTIYFNSLEKESYQNHADNISENMSSSVYADYILDEISDYAMLDNDDIYSYVENE
;
A
#
# COMPACT_ATOMS: atom_id res chain seq x y z
N MET A 1 -41.81 1.02 -57.79
CA MET A 1 -43.28 0.93 -57.99
C MET A 1 -43.80 -0.51 -57.95
N LYS A 2 -43.41 -1.43 -58.86
CA LYS A 2 -43.93 -2.82 -58.85
C LYS A 2 -43.53 -3.62 -57.60
N GLU A 3 -42.30 -3.47 -57.13
CA GLU A 3 -41.78 -4.20 -55.95
C GLU A 3 -42.47 -3.78 -54.64
N GLU A 4 -42.76 -2.49 -54.46
CA GLU A 4 -43.51 -1.99 -53.30
C GLU A 4 -44.95 -2.54 -53.25
N GLN A 5 -45.58 -2.74 -54.41
CA GLN A 5 -46.91 -3.34 -54.50
C GLN A 5 -46.89 -4.82 -54.11
N LEU A 6 -45.86 -5.57 -54.52
CA LEU A 6 -45.66 -6.97 -54.13
C LEU A 6 -45.42 -7.11 -52.62
N LEU A 7 -44.60 -6.23 -52.05
CA LEU A 7 -44.34 -6.19 -50.61
C LEU A 7 -45.61 -5.89 -49.81
N LYS A 8 -46.41 -4.90 -50.24
CA LYS A 8 -47.70 -4.57 -49.60
C LYS A 8 -48.73 -5.69 -49.71
N GLN A 9 -48.77 -6.40 -50.84
CA GLN A 9 -49.66 -7.55 -51.02
C GLN A 9 -49.26 -8.71 -50.10
N LYS A 10 -47.96 -8.98 -49.96
CA LYS A 10 -47.43 -10.12 -49.20
C LYS A 10 -47.42 -9.90 -47.69
N PHE A 11 -47.12 -8.69 -47.22
CA PHE A 11 -46.91 -8.38 -45.79
C PHE A 11 -47.91 -7.37 -45.21
N GLY A 12 -48.78 -6.80 -46.04
CA GLY A 12 -49.72 -5.75 -45.63
C GLY A 12 -49.03 -4.42 -45.31
N SER A 13 -49.78 -3.47 -44.78
CA SER A 13 -49.28 -2.15 -44.33
C SER A 13 -49.21 -2.03 -42.80
N GLN A 14 -49.33 -3.14 -42.08
CA GLN A 14 -49.29 -3.14 -40.62
C GLN A 14 -47.85 -2.83 -40.17
N ARG A 15 -47.70 -1.96 -39.17
CA ARG A 15 -46.41 -1.56 -38.61
C ARG A 15 -46.18 -2.29 -37.28
N PRO A 16 -45.54 -3.47 -37.26
CA PRO A 16 -45.35 -4.26 -36.03
C PRO A 16 -44.32 -3.63 -35.07
N PHE A 17 -43.46 -2.73 -35.56
CA PHE A 17 -42.41 -2.08 -34.76
C PHE A 17 -42.85 -0.74 -34.15
N LYS A 18 -44.14 -0.56 -33.88
CA LYS A 18 -44.63 0.65 -33.21
C LYS A 18 -44.50 0.48 -31.71
N VAL A 19 -43.79 1.40 -31.09
CA VAL A 19 -43.68 1.49 -29.62
C VAL A 19 -45.06 1.79 -29.03
N PRO A 20 -45.41 1.23 -27.86
CA PRO A 20 -46.64 1.58 -27.15
C PRO A 20 -46.72 3.08 -26.88
N GLU A 21 -47.94 3.63 -26.83
CA GLU A 21 -48.13 5.03 -26.45
C GLU A 21 -47.58 5.27 -25.03
N GLY A 22 -46.84 6.36 -24.85
CA GLY A 22 -46.22 6.72 -23.58
C GLY A 22 -44.98 5.92 -23.16
N TYR A 23 -44.42 5.06 -24.02
CA TYR A 23 -43.19 4.31 -23.72
C TYR A 23 -42.04 5.22 -23.26
N PHE A 24 -41.75 6.27 -24.04
CA PHE A 24 -40.65 7.19 -23.75
C PHE A 24 -40.90 8.09 -22.53
N ASP A 25 -42.16 8.32 -22.15
CA ASP A 25 -42.52 9.11 -20.95
C ASP A 25 -42.12 8.37 -19.66
N SER A 26 -42.24 7.04 -19.65
CA SER A 26 -41.84 6.21 -18.50
C SER A 26 -40.35 5.83 -18.51
N LEU A 27 -39.72 5.87 -19.70
CA LEU A 27 -38.34 5.47 -19.89
C LEU A 27 -37.37 6.37 -19.12
N GLU A 28 -37.57 7.69 -19.17
CA GLU A 28 -36.72 8.66 -18.45
C GLU A 28 -36.72 8.37 -16.94
N LYS A 29 -37.91 8.19 -16.36
CA LYS A 29 -38.08 7.89 -14.94
C LYS A 29 -37.39 6.57 -14.55
N SER A 30 -37.52 5.54 -15.39
CA SER A 30 -36.87 4.25 -15.16
C SER A 30 -35.34 4.34 -15.28
N LEU A 31 -34.82 5.10 -16.24
CA LEU A 31 -33.38 5.34 -16.37
C LEU A 31 -32.82 6.08 -15.16
N MET A 32 -33.45 7.19 -14.74
CA MET A 32 -32.99 7.95 -13.58
C MET A 32 -33.02 7.12 -12.30
N GLN A 33 -34.02 6.25 -12.12
CA GLN A 33 -34.09 5.35 -10.97
C GLN A 33 -32.95 4.31 -10.95
N ASN A 34 -32.47 3.87 -12.12
CA ASN A 34 -31.38 2.89 -12.23
C ASN A 34 -29.99 3.53 -12.27
N VAL A 35 -29.88 4.80 -12.66
CA VAL A 35 -28.61 5.57 -12.68
C VAL A 35 -28.27 6.11 -11.30
N VAL A 36 -29.28 6.44 -10.49
CA VAL A 36 -29.08 6.68 -9.07
C VAL A 36 -28.76 5.33 -8.43
N GLU A 37 -27.46 5.01 -8.32
CA GLU A 37 -27.01 3.93 -7.44
C GLU A 37 -27.79 4.07 -6.13
N PRO A 38 -28.53 3.04 -5.67
CA PRO A 38 -29.09 3.10 -4.34
C PRO A 38 -27.90 3.38 -3.45
N ALA A 39 -27.97 4.44 -2.64
CA ALA A 39 -27.01 4.70 -1.60
C ALA A 39 -27.08 3.53 -0.62
N VAL A 40 -26.52 2.39 -1.01
CA VAL A 40 -26.35 1.23 -0.16
C VAL A 40 -25.49 1.77 0.97
N PRO A 41 -26.02 1.85 2.20
CA PRO A 41 -25.19 2.21 3.31
C PRO A 41 -24.10 1.14 3.32
N ASN A 42 -22.91 1.55 2.94
CA ASN A 42 -21.73 0.72 2.84
C ASN A 42 -21.40 0.38 4.30
N LYS A 43 -22.12 -0.58 4.88
CA LYS A 43 -21.96 -1.07 6.24
C LYS A 43 -20.67 -1.87 6.27
N ARG A 44 -19.55 -1.16 6.10
CA ARG A 44 -18.23 -1.67 6.44
C ARG A 44 -18.33 -2.09 7.90
N PRO A 45 -18.03 -3.36 8.25
CA PRO A 45 -18.09 -3.77 9.64
C PRO A 45 -17.09 -2.91 10.42
N ALA A 46 -17.61 -2.04 11.30
CA ALA A 46 -16.84 -1.12 12.14
C ALA A 46 -15.83 -1.83 13.08
N ILE A 47 -15.90 -3.17 13.12
CA ILE A 47 -15.11 -4.06 13.96
C ILE A 47 -13.60 -3.99 13.62
N LYS A 48 -13.23 -3.68 12.36
CA LYS A 48 -11.81 -3.58 11.97
C LYS A 48 -11.08 -2.35 12.56
N ALA A 49 -11.80 -1.33 13.03
CA ALA A 49 -11.18 -0.13 13.60
C ALA A 49 -10.73 -0.35 15.06
N PHE A 50 -11.41 -1.21 15.82
CA PHE A 50 -11.13 -1.46 17.23
C PHE A 50 -9.93 -2.38 17.49
N MET A 51 -9.47 -3.13 16.48
CA MET A 51 -8.24 -3.95 16.57
C MET A 51 -6.94 -3.17 16.31
N ARG A 52 -7.04 -1.90 15.88
CA ARG A 52 -5.88 -1.04 15.63
C ARG A 52 -5.04 -0.72 16.88
N PRO A 53 -5.61 -0.37 18.05
CA PRO A 53 -4.82 -0.09 19.25
C PRO A 53 -4.23 -1.35 19.91
N LEU A 54 -4.72 -2.55 19.59
CA LEU A 54 -4.25 -3.78 20.22
C LEU A 54 -2.77 -4.07 19.93
N LYS A 55 -2.27 -3.66 18.75
CA LYS A 55 -0.84 -3.79 18.40
C LYS A 55 0.06 -2.88 19.21
N TRP A 56 -0.42 -1.69 19.59
CA TRP A 56 0.33 -0.73 20.38
C TRP A 56 0.45 -1.18 21.84
N ALA A 57 -0.61 -1.77 22.38
CA ALA A 57 -0.60 -2.34 23.73
C ALA A 57 0.44 -3.48 23.88
N ALA A 58 0.60 -4.32 22.86
CA ALA A 58 1.61 -5.38 22.86
C ALA A 58 3.05 -4.85 22.88
N CYS A 59 3.35 -3.81 22.09
CA CYS A 59 4.68 -3.17 22.12
C CYS A 59 4.99 -2.53 23.47
N PHE A 60 4.02 -1.81 24.07
CA PHE A 60 4.20 -1.21 25.40
C PHE A 60 4.43 -2.28 26.48
N ALA A 61 3.70 -3.39 26.46
CA ALA A 61 3.91 -4.49 27.39
C ALA A 61 5.31 -5.11 27.24
N ALA A 62 5.79 -5.32 26.01
CA ALA A 62 7.13 -5.84 25.76
C ALA A 62 8.23 -4.88 26.26
N VAL A 63 8.10 -3.57 26.02
CA VAL A 63 9.04 -2.56 26.51
C VAL A 63 9.08 -2.50 28.03
N LEU A 64 7.92 -2.58 28.70
CA LEU A 64 7.84 -2.60 30.17
C LEU A 64 8.44 -3.87 30.78
N LEU A 65 8.26 -5.03 30.14
CA LEU A 65 8.88 -6.27 30.58
C LEU A 65 10.40 -6.21 30.42
N VAL A 66 10.90 -5.76 29.26
CA VAL A 66 12.33 -5.63 29.01
C VAL A 66 12.96 -4.61 29.95
N SER A 67 12.38 -3.41 30.08
CA SER A 67 12.90 -2.40 31.01
C SER A 67 12.85 -2.89 32.45
N GLY A 68 11.73 -3.49 32.89
CA GLY A 68 11.62 -4.12 34.20
C GLY A 68 12.71 -5.15 34.45
N THR A 69 12.94 -6.08 33.52
CA THR A 69 14.00 -7.09 33.66
C THR A 69 15.39 -6.48 33.73
N ILE A 70 15.68 -5.42 32.97
CA ILE A 70 16.97 -4.71 33.01
C ILE A 70 17.15 -4.01 34.36
N TYR A 71 16.13 -3.31 34.86
CA TYR A 71 16.21 -2.65 36.18
C TYR A 71 16.40 -3.67 37.30
N PHE A 72 15.65 -4.78 37.30
CA PHE A 72 15.81 -5.83 38.30
C PHE A 72 17.19 -6.51 38.24
N ASN A 73 17.70 -6.81 37.05
CA ASN A 73 19.05 -7.39 36.89
C ASN A 73 20.16 -6.35 37.19
N SER A 74 19.92 -5.06 36.96
CA SER A 74 20.89 -3.99 37.26
C SER A 74 21.05 -3.78 38.76
N LEU A 75 19.98 -3.96 39.56
CA LEU A 75 20.09 -3.96 41.02
C LEU A 75 20.92 -5.15 41.54
N GLU A 76 20.94 -6.27 40.82
CA GLU A 76 21.73 -7.46 41.18
C GLU A 76 23.20 -7.38 40.67
N LYS A 77 23.45 -6.65 39.57
CA LYS A 77 24.77 -6.52 38.93
C LYS A 77 25.69 -5.45 39.52
N GLU A 78 25.24 -4.57 40.42
CA GLU A 78 26.15 -3.60 41.08
C GLU A 78 27.30 -4.28 41.85
N SER A 79 27.25 -5.59 42.10
CA SER A 79 28.33 -6.32 42.78
C SER A 79 29.37 -7.00 41.86
N TYR A 80 29.16 -7.13 40.54
CA TYR A 80 30.05 -7.96 39.70
C TYR A 80 30.14 -7.56 38.22
N GLN A 81 30.54 -6.34 37.83
CA GLN A 81 30.96 -6.17 36.41
C GLN A 81 31.84 -4.96 36.04
N ASN A 82 32.48 -4.29 36.99
CA ASN A 82 33.49 -3.28 36.64
C ASN A 82 34.84 -3.96 36.39
N HIS A 83 35.09 -4.66 35.27
CA HIS A 83 36.46 -4.95 34.74
C HIS A 83 36.51 -5.82 33.45
N ALA A 84 35.71 -5.55 32.39
CA ALA A 84 35.86 -6.35 31.16
C ALA A 84 35.41 -5.75 29.80
N ASP A 85 35.23 -4.43 29.62
CA ASP A 85 34.58 -3.94 28.38
C ASP A 85 35.31 -2.81 27.63
N ASN A 86 36.60 -2.99 27.32
CA ASN A 86 37.35 -2.01 26.50
C ASN A 86 38.18 -2.65 25.37
N ILE A 87 37.84 -3.86 24.87
CA ILE A 87 38.65 -4.53 23.83
C ILE A 87 37.89 -4.77 22.50
N SER A 88 36.56 -4.58 22.43
CA SER A 88 35.78 -5.04 21.27
C SER A 88 35.28 -3.96 20.28
N GLU A 89 35.55 -2.67 20.50
CA GLU A 89 34.87 -1.60 19.72
C GLU A 89 35.61 -1.20 18.42
N ASN A 90 36.93 -1.42 18.33
CA ASN A 90 37.73 -0.97 17.17
C ASN A 90 37.73 -1.92 15.97
N MET A 91 37.38 -3.20 16.12
CA MET A 91 37.47 -4.18 15.03
C MET A 91 36.20 -4.23 14.15
N SER A 92 35.04 -3.89 14.70
CA SER A 92 33.76 -3.94 13.97
C SER A 92 33.53 -2.71 13.09
N SER A 93 34.15 -1.58 13.40
CA SER A 93 33.93 -0.32 12.69
C SER A 93 34.60 -0.28 11.31
N SER A 94 35.80 -0.86 11.16
CA SER A 94 36.52 -0.89 9.87
C SER A 94 35.87 -1.81 8.85
N VAL A 95 35.43 -3.00 9.26
CA VAL A 95 34.75 -3.97 8.38
C VAL A 95 33.39 -3.44 7.91
N TYR A 96 32.67 -2.74 8.78
CA TYR A 96 31.40 -2.11 8.43
C TYR A 96 31.59 -0.92 7.48
N ALA A 97 32.64 -0.11 7.71
CA ALA A 97 32.96 1.00 6.82
C ALA A 97 33.30 0.52 5.41
N ASP A 98 34.06 -0.56 5.27
CA ASP A 98 34.47 -1.11 3.96
C ASP A 98 33.26 -1.61 3.14
N TYR A 99 32.32 -2.32 3.79
CA TYR A 99 31.08 -2.79 3.15
C TYR A 99 30.20 -1.63 2.67
N ILE A 100 30.05 -0.60 3.52
CA ILE A 100 29.23 0.57 3.17
C ILE A 100 29.90 1.39 2.06
N LEU A 101 31.23 1.47 2.04
CA LEU A 101 31.98 2.15 0.99
C LEU A 101 31.78 1.44 -0.35
N ASP A 102 31.92 0.12 -0.38
CA ASP A 102 31.73 -0.71 -1.59
C ASP A 102 30.30 -0.56 -2.16
N GLU A 103 29.30 -0.56 -1.28
CA GLU A 103 27.91 -0.31 -1.68
C GLU A 103 27.73 1.12 -2.26
N ILE A 104 28.35 2.13 -1.66
CA ILE A 104 28.30 3.51 -2.15
C ILE A 104 29.02 3.66 -3.49
N SER A 105 30.15 2.99 -3.71
CA SER A 105 30.88 3.06 -4.99
C SER A 105 30.06 2.47 -6.13
N ASP A 106 29.35 1.37 -5.89
CA ASP A 106 28.45 0.75 -6.87
C ASP A 106 27.31 1.70 -7.28
N TYR A 107 26.73 2.44 -6.32
CA TYR A 107 25.68 3.43 -6.62
C TYR A 107 26.22 4.69 -7.29
N ALA A 108 27.43 5.11 -6.91
CA ALA A 108 28.07 6.30 -7.46
C ALA A 108 28.67 6.06 -8.86
N MET A 109 28.72 4.79 -9.33
CA MET A 109 29.50 4.38 -10.51
C MET A 109 30.93 4.92 -10.46
N LEU A 110 31.52 4.89 -9.26
CA LEU A 110 32.81 5.51 -8.98
C LEU A 110 33.90 4.47 -9.22
N ASP A 111 34.69 4.67 -10.26
CA ASP A 111 35.82 3.80 -10.60
C ASP A 111 37.09 4.25 -9.87
N ASN A 112 38.09 3.36 -9.80
CA ASN A 112 39.38 3.69 -9.18
C ASN A 112 40.07 4.89 -9.87
N ASP A 113 39.88 5.05 -11.18
CA ASP A 113 40.44 6.18 -11.94
C ASP A 113 39.86 7.52 -11.47
N ASP A 114 38.58 7.56 -11.08
CA ASP A 114 37.95 8.74 -10.53
C ASP A 114 38.62 9.13 -9.20
N ILE A 115 38.90 8.16 -8.33
CA ILE A 115 39.62 8.39 -7.06
C ILE A 115 41.02 8.98 -7.32
N TYR A 116 41.78 8.43 -8.26
CA TYR A 116 43.12 8.92 -8.57
C TYR A 116 43.10 10.35 -9.12
N SER A 117 42.10 10.70 -9.92
CA SER A 117 41.96 12.06 -10.44
C SER A 117 41.81 13.11 -9.34
N TYR A 118 41.14 12.79 -8.23
CA TYR A 118 41.00 13.70 -7.09
C TYR A 118 42.30 13.88 -6.31
N VAL A 119 43.12 12.83 -6.20
CA VAL A 119 44.40 12.85 -5.49
C VAL A 119 45.50 13.51 -6.33
N GLU A 120 45.43 13.39 -7.66
CA GLU A 120 46.40 13.99 -8.57
C GLU A 120 46.18 15.50 -8.76
N ASN A 121 44.97 16.01 -8.51
CA ASN A 121 44.63 17.43 -8.62
C ASN A 121 44.83 18.24 -7.31
N GLU A 122 45.64 17.74 -6.37
CA GLU A 122 46.13 18.45 -5.17
C GLU A 122 47.64 18.71 -5.28
#